data_AF-A0A538DVJ3-F1
#
_entry.id   AF-A0A538DVJ3-F1
#
_cell.length_a   1.000
_cell.length_b   1.000
_cell.length_c   1.000
_cell.angle_alpha   90.00
_cell.angle_beta   90.00
_cell.angle_gamma   90.00
#
_symmetry.space_group_name_H-M   'P 1'
#
loop_
_entity.id
_entity.type
_entity.pdbx_description
1 polymer ?
#
loop_
_entity_poly.entity_id
_entity_poly.type
_entity_poly.pdbx_seq_one_letter_code
_entity_poly.pdbx_strand_id
1 'polypeptide(L)'
;MRTIIDTAADFVPAVERVFGVSPRVLDGSRAVLVGDLKLSLEAGERELWVIRMHPPALEQRLAMFPVRGEIEVPLLKAKELVSA
;
A
#
# COMPACT_ATOMS: atom_id res chain seq x y z
N MET A 1 11.84 -8.53 24.66
CA MET A 1 12.31 -7.74 23.49
C MET A 1 11.10 -7.08 22.87
N ARG A 2 11.15 -5.76 22.59
CA ARG A 2 10.07 -5.04 21.92
C ARG A 2 10.42 -5.05 20.43
N THR A 3 9.68 -5.80 19.61
CA THR A 3 9.88 -5.77 18.15
C THR A 3 9.57 -4.36 17.67
N ILE A 4 10.57 -3.67 17.11
CA ILE A 4 10.37 -2.39 16.44
C ILE A 4 9.82 -2.75 15.06
N ILE A 5 8.55 -2.44 14.82
CA ILE A 5 7.92 -2.57 13.50
C ILE A 5 8.17 -1.25 12.79
N ASP A 6 8.92 -1.27 11.69
CA ASP A 6 9.12 -0.11 10.82
C ASP A 6 8.26 -0.29 9.58
N THR A 7 7.03 0.20 9.66
CA THR A 7 6.03 0.07 8.60
C THR A 7 6.54 0.59 7.27
N ALA A 8 7.27 1.70 7.25
CA ALA A 8 7.81 2.26 6.02
C ALA A 8 8.90 1.38 5.42
N ALA A 9 9.81 0.85 6.23
CA ALA A 9 10.83 -0.09 5.77
C ALA A 9 10.22 -1.39 5.23
N ASP A 10 9.15 -1.87 5.88
CA ASP A 10 8.50 -3.13 5.53
C ASP A 10 7.49 -3.01 4.38
N PHE A 11 7.05 -1.79 4.04
CA PHE A 11 5.96 -1.56 3.09
C PHE A 11 6.26 -2.09 1.70
N VAL A 12 7.39 -1.70 1.09
CA VAL A 12 7.73 -2.10 -0.28
C VAL A 12 7.92 -3.62 -0.40
N PRO A 13 8.71 -4.29 0.47
CA PRO A 13 8.82 -5.75 0.47
C PRO A 13 7.49 -6.47 0.73
N ALA A 14 6.62 -5.92 1.59
CA ALA A 14 5.31 -6.50 1.83
C ALA A 14 4.40 -6.39 0.60
N VAL A 15 4.42 -5.26 -0.11
CA VAL A 15 3.67 -5.10 -1.37
C VAL A 15 4.13 -6.12 -2.39
N GLU A 16 5.44 -6.29 -2.57
CA GLU A 16 6.00 -7.27 -3.51
C GLU A 16 5.53 -8.70 -3.18
N ARG A 17 5.57 -9.10 -1.90
CA ARG A 17 5.09 -10.42 -1.46
C ARG A 17 3.59 -10.61 -1.66
N VAL A 18 2.78 -9.62 -1.32
CA VAL A 18 1.30 -9.72 -1.40
C VAL A 18 0.83 -9.70 -2.86
N PHE A 19 1.34 -8.78 -3.67
CA PHE A 19 0.90 -8.61 -5.06
C PHE A 19 1.67 -9.50 -6.04
N GLY A 20 2.79 -10.10 -5.62
CA GLY A 20 3.59 -11.00 -6.44
C GLY A 20 4.32 -10.31 -7.59
N VAL A 21 4.49 -8.99 -7.51
CA VAL A 21 5.16 -8.17 -8.53
C VAL A 21 6.02 -7.10 -7.87
N SER A 22 7.16 -6.77 -8.48
CA SER A 22 7.99 -5.65 -8.02
C SER A 22 7.24 -4.34 -8.24
N PRO A 23 6.85 -3.62 -7.18
CA PRO A 23 6.14 -2.36 -7.33
C PRO A 23 7.07 -1.25 -7.82
N ARG A 24 6.53 -0.24 -8.49
CA ARG A 24 7.26 1.01 -8.74
C ARG A 24 7.16 1.89 -7.49
N VAL A 25 8.29 2.19 -6.87
CA VAL A 25 8.36 3.04 -5.69
C VAL A 25 8.10 4.51 -6.06
N LEU A 26 7.29 5.16 -5.25
CA LEU A 26 6.99 6.59 -5.28
C LEU A 26 7.30 7.21 -3.90
N ASP A 27 7.29 8.54 -3.85
CA ASP A 27 7.31 9.36 -2.62
C ASP A 27 8.08 8.77 -1.44
N GLY A 28 9.40 8.59 -1.60
CA GLY A 28 10.28 8.14 -0.53
C GLY A 28 9.92 6.78 0.09
N SER A 29 9.30 5.88 -0.67
CA SER A 29 8.81 4.57 -0.20
C SER A 29 7.57 4.61 0.68
N ARG A 30 6.83 5.74 0.72
CA ARG A 30 5.50 5.81 1.35
C ARG A 30 4.37 5.58 0.37
N ALA A 31 4.65 5.58 -0.93
CA ALA A 31 3.68 5.20 -1.92
C ALA A 31 4.33 4.28 -2.96
N VAL A 32 3.52 3.42 -3.55
CA VAL A 32 3.95 2.52 -4.61
C VAL A 32 2.87 2.38 -5.68
N LEU A 33 3.29 2.05 -6.90
CA LEU A 33 2.41 1.69 -8.00
C LEU A 33 2.55 0.20 -8.34
N VAL A 34 1.41 -0.46 -8.43
CA VAL A 34 1.23 -1.83 -8.92
C VAL A 34 0.26 -1.76 -10.10
N GLY A 35 0.79 -1.69 -11.33
CA GLY A 35 -0.03 -1.42 -12.51
C GLY A 35 -0.69 -0.03 -12.44
N ASP A 36 -2.02 0.01 -12.52
CA ASP A 36 -2.85 1.21 -12.35
C ASP A 36 -3.24 1.47 -10.88
N LEU A 37 -2.79 0.63 -9.95
CA LEU A 37 -3.11 0.76 -8.53
C LEU A 37 -2.00 1.47 -7.77
N LYS A 38 -2.30 2.63 -7.20
CA LYS A 38 -1.47 3.31 -6.22
C LYS A 38 -1.86 2.87 -4.80
N LEU A 39 -0.87 2.42 -4.04
CA LEU A 39 -0.97 2.13 -2.61
C LEU A 39 -0.16 3.18 -1.86
N SER A 40 -0.78 3.88 -0.91
CA SER A 40 -0.19 5.05 -0.25
C SER A 40 -0.32 4.94 1.27
N LEU A 41 0.79 5.05 1.99
CA LEU A 41 0.85 5.21 3.44
C LEU A 41 0.66 6.68 3.81
N GLU A 42 -0.47 7.00 4.41
CA GLU A 42 -0.84 8.35 4.86
C GLU A 42 -0.95 8.40 6.39
N ALA A 43 -1.20 9.60 6.92
CA ALA A 43 -1.39 9.86 8.35
C ALA A 43 -0.25 9.33 9.25
N GLY A 44 1.00 9.45 8.78
CA GLY A 44 2.17 8.93 9.48
C GLY A 44 2.18 7.40 9.52
N GLU A 45 1.90 6.77 8.37
CA GLU A 45 1.91 5.31 8.16
C GLU A 45 0.82 4.55 8.91
N ARG A 46 -0.21 5.26 9.38
CA ARG A 46 -1.36 4.69 10.09
C ARG A 46 -2.52 4.33 9.17
N GLU A 47 -2.47 4.78 7.92
CA GLU A 47 -3.50 4.54 6.92
C GLU A 47 -2.88 4.02 5.64
N LEU A 48 -3.41 2.91 5.13
CA LEU A 48 -3.14 2.44 3.78
C LEU A 48 -4.31 2.84 2.87
N TRP A 49 -4.05 3.77 1.97
CA TRP A 49 -4.99 4.17 0.93
C TRP A 49 -4.79 3.34 -0.33
N VAL A 50 -5.91 2.86 -0.87
CA VAL A 50 -6.00 2.13 -2.13
C VAL A 50 -6.62 3.06 -3.18
N ILE A 51 -5.84 3.39 -4.19
CA ILE A 51 -6.16 4.45 -5.15
C ILE A 51 -6.01 3.88 -6.56
N ARG A 52 -7.08 3.89 -7.36
CA ARG A 52 -6.99 3.57 -8.79
C ARG A 52 -6.58 4.82 -9.57
N MET A 53 -5.55 4.68 -10.39
CA MET A 53 -5.00 5.72 -11.26
C MET A 53 -5.60 5.60 -12.65
N HIS A 54 -6.37 6.60 -13.07
CA HIS A 54 -6.91 6.70 -14.42
C HIS A 54 -6.08 7.69 -15.25
N PRO A 55 -5.79 7.38 -16.54
CA PRO A 55 -5.19 8.36 -17.44
C PRO A 55 -6.10 9.59 -17.64
N PRO A 56 -5.55 10.81 -17.77
CA PRO A 56 -4.12 11.14 -17.75
C PRO A 56 -3.53 11.33 -16.33
N ALA A 57 -4.33 11.64 -15.31
CA ALA A 57 -3.84 11.86 -13.93
C ALA A 57 -4.97 11.86 -12.89
N LEU A 58 -6.05 11.12 -13.11
CA LEU A 58 -7.20 11.12 -12.21
C LEU A 58 -7.05 10.03 -11.14
N GLU A 59 -7.10 10.42 -9.86
CA GLU A 59 -7.07 9.51 -8.72
C GLU A 59 -8.49 9.17 -8.25
N GLN A 60 -8.81 7.89 -8.18
CA GLN A 60 -10.04 7.39 -7.55
C GLN A 60 -9.68 6.67 -6.25
N ARG A 61 -9.99 7.27 -5.10
CA ARG A 61 -9.83 6.63 -3.79
C ARG A 61 -10.87 5.53 -3.62
N LEU A 62 -10.43 4.27 -3.59
CA LEU A 62 -11.31 3.10 -3.49
C LEU A 62 -11.61 2.75 -2.03
N ALA A 63 -10.58 2.76 -1.18
CA ALA A 63 -10.69 2.44 0.24
C ALA A 63 -9.51 2.97 1.04
N MET A 64 -9.71 3.01 2.36
CA MET A 64 -8.67 3.20 3.34
C MET A 64 -8.72 2.05 4.34
N PHE A 65 -7.57 1.46 4.63
CA PHE A 65 -7.40 0.45 5.67
C PHE A 65 -6.49 0.97 6.78
N PRO A 66 -6.90 0.87 8.06
CA PRO A 66 -6.04 1.26 9.16
C PRO A 66 -4.85 0.30 9.26
N VAL A 67 -3.66 0.85 9.42
CA VAL A 67 -2.43 0.11 9.69
C VAL A 67 -2.23 0.08 11.20
N ARG A 68 -2.33 -1.11 11.78
CA ARG A 68 -2.14 -1.36 13.23
C ARG A 68 -1.23 -2.57 13.38
N GLY A 69 0.08 -2.34 13.40
CA GLY A 69 1.08 -3.41 13.40
C GLY A 69 1.45 -3.81 11.98
N GLU A 70 1.31 -5.10 11.65
CA GLU A 70 1.80 -5.69 10.40
C GLU A 70 1.08 -5.11 9.16
N ILE A 71 1.86 -4.55 8.24
CA ILE A 71 1.36 -3.91 7.02
C ILE A 71 0.78 -4.90 5.99
N GLU A 72 1.14 -6.19 6.09
CA GLU A 72 0.62 -7.23 5.20
C GLU A 72 -0.89 -7.43 5.31
N VAL A 73 -1.45 -7.31 6.51
CA VAL A 73 -2.88 -7.49 6.74
C VAL A 73 -3.72 -6.49 5.94
N PRO A 74 -3.50 -5.16 6.02
CA PRO A 74 -4.22 -4.21 5.16
C PRO A 74 -3.88 -4.36 3.67
N LEU A 75 -2.66 -4.81 3.31
CA LEU A 75 -2.32 -5.09 1.91
C LEU A 75 -3.10 -6.27 1.32
N LEU A 76 -3.31 -7.34 2.09
CA LEU A 76 -4.14 -8.47 1.66
C LEU A 76 -5.58 -8.03 1.41
N LYS A 77 -6.15 -7.21 2.30
CA LYS A 77 -7.48 -6.61 2.11
C LYS A 77 -7.55 -5.71 0.88
N ALA A 78 -6.49 -4.93 0.62
CA ALA A 78 -6.40 -4.12 -0.59
C ALA A 78 -6.39 -4.99 -1.85
N LYS A 79 -5.65 -6.11 -1.84
CA LYS A 79 -5.62 -7.08 -2.95
C LYS A 79 -6.99 -7.72 -3.17
N GLU A 80 -7.67 -8.15 -2.11
CA GLU A 80 -9.02 -8.70 -2.17
C GLU A 80 -10.00 -7.70 -2.79
N LEU A 81 -9.96 -6.43 -2.35
CA LEU A 81 -10.82 -5.36 -2.86
C LEU A 81 -10.69 -5.16 -4.38
N VAL A 82 -9.48 -5.24 -4.93
CA VAL A 82 -9.24 -4.98 -6.37
C VAL A 82 -9.34 -6.23 -7.24
N SER A 83 -9.43 -7.41 -6.62
CA SER A 83 -9.61 -8.69 -7.30
C SER A 83 -11.08 -9.14 -7.38
N ALA A 84 -11.96 -8.46 -6.63
CA ALA A 84 -13.41 -8.65 -6.65
C ALA A 84 -14.07 -7.88 -7.80
#